data_AF-A0A4R2NUE3-F1
#
_entry.id   AF-A0A4R2NUE3-F1
#
_cell.length_a   1.000
_cell.length_b   1.000
_cell.length_c   1.000
_cell.angle_alpha   90.00
_cell.angle_beta   90.00
_cell.angle_gamma   90.00
#
_symmetry.space_group_name_H-M   'P 1'
#
loop_
_entity.id
_entity.type
_entity.pdbx_description
1 polymer ?
#
loop_
_entity_poly.entity_id
_entity_poly.type
_entity_poly.pdbx_seq_one_letter_code
_entity_poly.pdbx_strand_id
1 'polypeptide(L)' 'MRSLHQVRIITKQDHEYYLKDFGEEPKSFQCYVNLELGLLYDEKHTIISVTFLKKKTVIIVYAMKIE' A
#
# COMPACT_ATOMS: atom_id res chain seq x y z
N MET A 1 7.55 23.21 -6.35
CA MET A 1 7.37 22.12 -5.37
C MET A 1 8.31 20.99 -5.72
N ARG A 2 9.05 20.46 -4.74
CA ARG A 2 9.86 19.24 -4.94
C ARG A 2 8.96 18.04 -4.67
N SER A 3 9.07 17.00 -5.48
CA SER A 3 8.33 15.75 -5.32
C SER A 3 9.30 14.59 -5.15
N LEU A 4 9.12 13.78 -4.11
CA LEU A 4 9.88 12.56 -3.92
C LEU A 4 9.07 11.38 -4.46
N HIS A 5 9.69 10.57 -5.31
CA HIS A 5 9.10 9.31 -5.76
C HIS A 5 9.43 8.21 -4.76
N GLN A 6 8.40 7.51 -4.29
CA GLN A 6 8.54 6.39 -3.38
C GLN A 6 7.93 5.13 -3.99
N VAL A 7 8.54 3.99 -3.65
CA VAL A 7 8.09 2.66 -4.05
C VAL A 7 7.76 1.89 -2.78
N ARG A 8 6.52 1.44 -2.65
CA ARG A 8 6.07 0.58 -1.57
C ARG A 8 5.76 -0.81 -2.11
N ILE A 9 6.32 -1.82 -1.45
CA ILE A 9 6.13 -3.23 -1.82
C ILE A 9 5.32 -3.87 -0.70
N ILE A 10 4.14 -4.37 -1.03
CA ILE A 10 3.25 -5.10 -0.14
C ILE A 10 3.33 -6.58 -0.49
N THR A 11 3.60 -7.42 0.49
CA THR A 11 3.75 -8.87 0.35
C THR A 11 2.73 -9.62 1.20
N LYS A 12 2.66 -10.95 1.00
CA LYS A 12 1.89 -11.84 1.86
C LYS A 12 2.32 -11.74 3.34
N GLN A 13 3.60 -11.49 3.60
CA GLN A 13 4.10 -11.41 4.97
C GLN A 13 3.58 -10.15 5.70
N ASP A 14 3.47 -9.02 4.99
CA ASP A 14 2.85 -7.80 5.52
C ASP A 14 1.37 -8.05 5.89
N HIS A 15 0.67 -8.81 5.04
CA HIS A 15 -0.71 -9.21 5.30
C HIS A 15 -0.83 -10.16 6.50
N GLU A 16 0.07 -11.14 6.64
CA GLU A 16 0.11 -12.04 7.80
C GLU A 16 0.41 -11.28 9.10
N TYR A 17 1.32 -10.30 9.04
CA TYR A 17 1.63 -9.42 10.16
C TYR A 17 0.41 -8.57 10.56
N TYR A 18 -0.28 -7.96 9.59
CA TYR A 18 -1.52 -7.23 9.82
C TYR A 18 -2.59 -8.10 10.50
N LEU A 19 -2.78 -9.34 10.05
CA LEU A 19 -3.76 -10.25 10.65
C LEU A 19 -3.42 -10.68 12.08
N LYS A 20 -2.14 -10.68 12.45
CA LYS A 20 -1.70 -10.99 13.81
C LYS A 20 -1.99 -9.85 14.77
N ASP A 21 -1.79 -8.61 14.33
CA ASP A 21 -1.94 -7.42 15.16
C ASP A 21 -3.41 -6.94 15.22
N PHE A 22 -4.22 -7.26 14.21
CA PHE A 22 -5.65 -6.90 14.14
C PHE A 22 -6.54 -8.15 14.22
N GLY A 23 -6.84 -8.58 15.45
CA GLY A 23 -7.56 -9.83 15.75
C GLY A 23 -9.04 -9.89 15.35
N GLU A 24 -9.64 -8.82 14.81
CA GLU A 24 -11.11 -8.74 14.66
C GLU A 24 -11.67 -8.96 13.24
N GLU A 25 -10.89 -8.96 12.15
CA GLU A 25 -11.44 -9.33 10.83
C GLU A 25 -10.44 -10.04 9.92
N PRO A 26 -10.82 -11.18 9.29
CA PRO A 26 -10.05 -11.75 8.20
C PRO A 26 -10.21 -10.86 6.96
N LYS A 27 -9.44 -9.77 6.87
CA LYS A 27 -9.31 -9.03 5.61
C LYS A 27 -8.62 -9.91 4.60
N SER A 28 -9.22 -10.10 3.43
CA SER A 28 -8.53 -10.74 2.31
C SER A 28 -7.30 -9.92 1.90
N PHE A 29 -6.33 -10.53 1.20
CA PHE A 29 -5.15 -9.81 0.71
C PHE A 29 -5.54 -8.59 -0.15
N GLN A 30 -6.59 -8.72 -0.97
CA GLN A 30 -7.12 -7.62 -1.77
C GLN A 30 -7.72 -6.51 -0.88
N CYS A 31 -8.47 -6.86 0.16
CA CYS A 31 -9.02 -5.88 1.11
C CYS A 31 -7.92 -5.14 1.86
N TYR A 32 -6.84 -5.84 2.23
CA TYR A 32 -5.66 -5.24 2.84
C TYR A 32 -4.96 -4.26 1.89
N VAL A 33 -4.75 -4.63 0.63
CA VAL A 33 -4.19 -3.72 -0.39
C VAL A 33 -5.08 -2.49 -0.59
N ASN A 34 -6.40 -2.64 -0.62
CA ASN A 34 -7.32 -1.51 -0.74
C ASN A 34 -7.24 -0.55 0.46
N LEU A 35 -7.08 -1.09 1.68
CA LEU A 35 -6.85 -0.28 2.88
C LEU A 35 -5.56 0.55 2.74
N GLU A 36 -4.47 -0.09 2.33
CA GLU A 36 -3.17 0.56 2.16
C GLU A 36 -3.20 1.67 1.10
N LEU A 37 -3.96 1.47 0.02
CA LEU A 37 -4.21 2.50 -0.99
C LEU A 37 -5.04 3.67 -0.43
N GLY A 38 -6.04 3.38 0.40
CA GLY A 38 -6.84 4.41 1.07
C GLY A 38 -6.01 5.27 2.02
N LEU A 39 -5.05 4.68 2.74
CA LEU A 39 -4.12 5.42 3.61
C LEU A 39 -3.17 6.34 2.82
N LEU A 40 -2.91 6.03 1.55
CA LEU A 40 -2.10 6.86 0.65
C LEU A 40 -2.93 7.94 -0.07
N TYR A 41 -4.24 8.02 0.17
CA TYR A 41 -5.10 9.01 -0.47
C TYR A 41 -5.21 10.27 0.40
N ASP A 42 -4.27 11.20 0.23
CA ASP A 42 -4.30 12.53 0.83
C ASP A 42 -3.81 13.62 -0.15
N GLU A 43 -3.80 14.88 0.28
CA GLU A 43 -3.40 16.01 -0.58
C GLU A 43 -1.88 16.04 -0.92
N LYS A 44 -1.07 15.30 -0.17
CA LYS A 44 0.39 15.24 -0.27
C LYS A 44 0.86 14.09 -1.14
N HIS A 45 0.07 13.04 -1.29
CA HIS A 45 0.42 11.84 -2.05
C HIS A 45 -0.31 11.77 -3.39
N THR A 46 0.35 11.22 -4.39
CA THR A 46 -0.25 10.96 -5.71
C THR A 46 0.20 9.59 -6.18
N ILE A 47 -0.73 8.64 -6.25
CA ILE A 47 -0.45 7.29 -6.77
C ILE A 47 -0.19 7.40 -8.28
N ILE A 48 0.97 6.91 -8.70
CA ILE A 48 1.41 6.89 -10.09
C ILE A 48 1.05 5.54 -10.72
N SER A 49 1.30 4.44 -10.01
CA SER A 49 0.99 3.09 -10.50
C SER A 49 0.80 2.08 -9.38
N VAL A 50 0.01 1.04 -9.66
CA VAL A 50 -0.18 -0.13 -8.80
C VAL A 50 -0.03 -1.38 -9.67
N THR A 51 0.94 -2.24 -9.34
CA THR A 51 1.25 -3.46 -10.10
C THR A 51 1.09 -4.69 -9.23
N PHE A 52 0.22 -5.62 -9.65
CA PHE A 52 0.06 -6.92 -9.01
C PHE A 52 1.01 -7.94 -9.64
N LEU A 53 1.90 -8.49 -8.83
CA LEU A 53 2.80 -9.57 -9.21
C LEU A 53 2.24 -10.94 -8.77
N LYS A 54 2.83 -12.02 -9.29
CA LYS A 54 2.49 -13.39 -8.87
C LYS A 54 2.75 -13.57 -7.36
N LYS A 55 2.02 -14.49 -6.72
CA LYS A 55 2.17 -14.87 -5.29
C LYS A 55 1.83 -13.79 -4.24
N LYS A 56 0.80 -12.96 -4.47
CA LYS A 56 0.33 -11.93 -3.51
C LYS A 56 1.41 -10.90 -3.18
N THR A 57 1.94 -10.26 -4.21
CA THR A 57 2.83 -9.10 -4.07
C THR A 57 2.27 -7.95 -4.88
N VAL A 58 2.26 -6.75 -4.30
CA VAL A 58 1.80 -5.52 -4.94
C VAL A 58 2.88 -4.47 -4.82
N ILE A 59 3.20 -3.82 -5.93
CA ILE A 59 4.10 -2.67 -5.96
C ILE A 59 3.24 -1.42 -6.18
N ILE A 60 3.36 -0.46 -5.29
CA ILE A 60 2.71 0.85 -5.38
C ILE A 60 3.80 1.89 -5.59
N VAL A 61 3.72 2.65 -6.67
CA VAL A 61 4.58 3.79 -6.93
C VAL A 61 3.77 5.06 -6.72
N TYR A 62 4.27 5.98 -5.91
CA TYR A 62 3.61 7.25 -5.64
C TYR A 62 4.61 8.39 -5.51
N ALA A 63 4.16 9.60 -5.83
CA ALA A 63 4.88 10.82 -5.55
C ALA A 63 4.35 11.45 -4.25
N MET A 64 5.26 11.96 -3.43
CA MET A 64 4.96 12.74 -2.23
C MET A 64 5.44 14.17 -2.44
N LYS A 65 4.55 15.15 -2.19
CA LYS A 65 4.88 16.57 -2.15
C LYS A 65 5.67 16.86 -0.88
N ILE A 66 6.84 17.49 -1.03
CA ILE A 66 7.66 17.94 0.09
C ILE A 66 7.72 19.47 0.03
N GLU A 67 7.42 20.10 1.17
CA GLU A 67 7.51 21.55 1.40
C GLU A 67 8.95 21.97 1.69
#